data_AF-A0A351NTX2-F1
#
_entry.id   AF-A0A351NTX2-F1
#
_cell.length_a   1.000
_cell.length_b   1.000
_cell.length_c   1.000
_cell.angle_alpha   90.00
_cell.angle_beta   90.00
_cell.angle_gamma   90.00
#
_symmetry.space_group_name_H-M   'P 1'
#
loop_
_entity.id
_entity.type
_entity.pdbx_description
1 polymer ?
#
loop_
_entity_poly.entity_id
_entity_poly.type
_entity_poly.pdbx_seq_one_letter_code
_entity_poly.pdbx_strand_id
1 'polypeptide(L)'
;MNDNTHHPHAVPTNIITGFLGVGKTSAILHLLSQKPAHERWAVLVNEFGEIGVDGSLLNGQYSKEQGIFIREVPGGCMCCASG
;
A
#
# COMPACT_ATOMS: atom_id res chain seq x y z
N MET A 1 15.58 -37.95 0.24
CA MET A 1 14.21 -37.68 0.72
C MET A 1 14.04 -36.17 0.75
N ASN A 2 13.01 -35.65 0.06
CA ASN A 2 12.79 -34.22 -0.23
C ASN A 2 12.62 -33.37 1.04
N ASP A 3 13.40 -32.29 1.13
CA ASP A 3 13.21 -31.22 2.11
C ASP A 3 12.51 -30.03 1.42
N ASN A 4 11.18 -30.06 1.40
CA ASN A 4 10.34 -28.96 0.90
C ASN A 4 10.14 -27.93 2.03
N THR A 5 11.20 -27.25 2.47
CA THR A 5 11.04 -26.06 3.32
C THR A 5 10.55 -24.89 2.47
N HIS A 6 9.24 -24.75 2.31
CA HIS A 6 8.61 -23.55 1.75
C HIS A 6 8.72 -22.40 2.76
N HIS A 7 9.93 -21.84 2.94
CA HIS A 7 10.07 -20.56 3.65
C HIS A 7 9.32 -19.50 2.83
N PRO A 8 8.29 -18.83 3.39
CA PRO A 8 7.65 -17.74 2.69
C PRO A 8 8.71 -16.67 2.42
N HIS A 9 8.98 -16.38 1.16
CA HIS A 9 9.80 -15.24 0.78
C HIS A 9 9.15 -13.99 1.37
N ALA A 10 9.78 -13.41 2.39
CA ALA A 10 9.29 -12.21 3.03
C ALA A 10 9.24 -11.06 2.01
N VAL A 11 8.09 -10.39 1.90
CA VAL A 11 7.96 -9.20 1.07
C VAL A 11 8.54 -8.01 1.83
N PRO A 12 9.56 -7.31 1.29
CA PRO A 12 10.08 -6.09 1.92
C PRO A 12 8.95 -5.11 2.17
N THR A 13 8.77 -4.71 3.43
CA THR A 13 7.61 -3.91 3.87
C THR A 13 8.10 -2.63 4.53
N ASN A 14 7.61 -1.50 4.05
CA ASN A 14 7.88 -0.18 4.63
C ASN A 14 6.61 0.31 5.33
N ILE A 15 6.75 0.84 6.54
CA ILE A 15 5.63 1.43 7.29
C ILE A 15 5.81 2.95 7.28
N ILE A 16 4.84 3.65 6.71
CA ILE A 16 4.79 5.11 6.69
C ILE A 16 3.76 5.55 7.72
N THR A 17 4.22 6.23 8.77
CA THR A 17 3.38 6.72 9.87
C THR A 17 3.68 8.19 10.17
N GLY A 18 2.72 8.85 10.81
CA GLY A 18 2.80 10.26 11.18
C GLY A 18 1.42 10.88 11.41
N PHE A 19 1.41 12.04 12.05
CA PHE A 19 0.16 12.76 12.39
C PHE A 19 -0.71 13.08 11.15
N LEU A 20 -1.96 13.45 11.37
CA LEU A 20 -2.84 13.92 10.29
C LEU A 20 -2.25 15.19 9.67
N GLY A 21 -2.26 15.29 8.34
CA GLY A 21 -1.75 16.46 7.62
C GLY A 21 -0.24 16.58 7.46
N VAL A 22 0.59 15.63 7.94
CA VAL A 22 2.06 15.70 7.79
C VAL A 22 2.57 15.43 6.36
N GLY A 23 1.67 15.20 5.40
CA GLY A 23 2.04 14.94 4.01
C GLY A 23 2.34 13.48 3.66
N LYS A 24 1.78 12.50 4.39
CA LYS A 24 1.97 11.06 4.12
C LYS A 24 1.62 10.69 2.66
N THR A 25 0.45 11.11 2.19
CA THR A 25 -0.02 10.84 0.82
C THR A 25 0.95 11.44 -0.22
N SER A 26 1.44 12.67 0.01
CA SER A 26 2.43 13.31 -0.86
C SER A 26 3.76 12.55 -0.90
N ALA A 27 4.24 12.06 0.24
CA ALA A 27 5.45 11.25 0.31
C ALA A 27 5.30 9.91 -0.45
N ILE A 28 4.15 9.25 -0.30
CA ILE A 28 3.82 8.02 -1.03
C ILE A 28 3.81 8.27 -2.55
N LEU A 29 3.13 9.32 -3.00
CA LEU A 29 3.08 9.69 -4.43
C LEU A 29 4.47 9.97 -5.00
N HIS A 30 5.32 10.67 -4.25
CA HIS A 30 6.71 10.93 -4.65
C HIS A 30 7.52 9.64 -4.75
N LEU A 31 7.39 8.73 -3.78
CA LEU A 31 8.06 7.44 -3.79
C LEU A 31 7.63 6.56 -4.97
N LEU A 32 6.33 6.53 -5.27
CA LEU A 32 5.78 5.79 -6.42
C LEU A 32 6.31 6.31 -7.76
N SER A 33 6.56 7.61 -7.89
CA SER A 33 7.14 8.19 -9.11
C SER A 33 8.59 7.77 -9.37
N GLN A 34 9.29 7.30 -8.33
CA GLN A 34 10.67 6.83 -8.38
C GLN A 34 10.79 5.30 -8.40
N LYS A 35 9.66 4.58 -8.46
CA LYS A 35 9.64 3.12 -8.46
C LYS A 35 10.45 2.55 -9.64
N PRO A 36 11.41 1.63 -9.40
CA PRO A 36 12.08 0.93 -10.48
C PRO A 36 11.10 0.15 -11.38
N ALA A 37 11.31 0.16 -12.69
CA ALA A 37 10.37 -0.45 -13.65
C ALA A 37 10.19 -1.97 -13.47
N HIS A 38 11.22 -2.66 -12.99
CA HIS A 38 11.24 -4.12 -12.81
C HIS A 38 10.62 -4.58 -11.47
N GLU A 39 10.26 -3.65 -10.58
CA GLU A 39 9.68 -3.99 -9.28
C GLU A 39 8.15 -3.92 -9.30
N ARG A 40 7.51 -4.74 -8.46
CA ARG A 40 6.06 -4.71 -8.23
C ARG A 40 5.78 -4.28 -6.81
N TRP A 41 5.02 -3.20 -6.66
CA TRP A 41 4.74 -2.63 -5.35
C TRP A 41 3.26 -2.73 -5.03
N ALA A 42 2.98 -3.03 -3.76
CA ALA A 42 1.64 -2.95 -3.20
C ALA A 42 1.62 -1.83 -2.17
N VAL A 43 0.65 -0.93 -2.27
CA VAL A 43 0.42 0.13 -1.30
C VAL A 43 -0.89 -0.16 -0.60
N LEU A 44 -0.81 -0.31 0.71
CA LEU A 44 -1.97 -0.46 1.58
C LEU A 44 -2.18 0.84 2.33
N VAL A 45 -3.32 1.50 2.10
CA VAL A 45 -3.66 2.76 2.74
C VAL A 45 -4.75 2.50 3.77
N ASN A 46 -4.52 2.92 5.01
CA ASN A 46 -5.55 2.91 6.04
C ASN A 46 -6.36 4.20 5.92
N GLU A 47 -7.61 4.10 5.51
CA GLU A 47 -8.52 5.24 5.40
C GLU A 47 -9.55 5.18 6.54
N PHE A 48 -9.79 6.31 7.19
CA PHE A 48 -10.81 6.44 8.24
C PHE A 48 -11.96 7.30 7.71
N GLY A 49 -12.98 6.67 7.15
CA GLY A 49 -14.17 7.34 6.60
C GLY A 49 -14.75 6.64 5.39
N GLU A 50 -15.99 6.94 5.03
CA GLU A 50 -16.73 6.34 3.90
C GLU A 50 -16.26 6.88 2.53
N ILE A 51 -15.52 7.99 2.52
CA ILE A 51 -15.04 8.67 1.31
C ILE A 51 -13.53 8.44 1.19
N GLY A 52 -13.12 7.47 0.37
CA GLY A 52 -11.72 7.14 0.05
C GLY A 52 -11.07 8.21 -0.84
N VAL A 53 -10.63 9.31 -0.24
CA VAL A 53 -9.97 10.41 -0.96
C VAL A 53 -8.56 9.98 -1.38
N ASP A 54 -7.82 9.31 -0.48
CA ASP A 54 -6.42 8.97 -0.75
C ASP A 54 -6.29 7.87 -1.82
N GLY A 55 -7.09 6.81 -1.79
CA GLY A 55 -7.04 5.77 -2.82
C GLY A 55 -7.59 6.22 -4.17
N SER A 56 -8.51 7.18 -4.22
CA SER A 56 -8.97 7.77 -5.49
C SER A 56 -7.87 8.60 -6.17
N LEU A 57 -7.14 9.42 -5.40
CA LEU A 57 -6.00 10.20 -5.91
C LEU A 57 -4.86 9.31 -6.40
N LEU A 58 -4.65 8.19 -5.70
CA LEU A 58 -3.60 7.23 -6.01
C LEU A 58 -3.95 6.34 -7.22
N ASN A 59 -5.18 5.82 -7.31
CA ASN A 59 -5.65 5.03 -8.45
C ASN A 59 -5.79 5.88 -9.73
N GLY A 60 -6.05 7.20 -9.61
CA GLY A 60 -6.11 8.10 -10.76
C GLY A 60 -4.74 8.42 -11.37
N GLN A 61 -3.65 8.27 -10.61
CA GLN A 61 -2.29 8.59 -11.05
C GLN A 61 -1.45 7.36 -11.43
N TYR A 62 -1.78 6.18 -10.90
CA TYR A 62 -1.00 4.97 -11.11
C TYR A 62 -1.88 3.76 -11.48
N SER A 63 -1.47 3.04 -12.51
CA SER A 63 -2.22 1.91 -13.08
C SER A 63 -1.52 0.57 -12.85
N LYS A 64 -2.30 -0.53 -12.89
CA LYS A 64 -1.76 -1.90 -12.79
C LYS A 64 -0.70 -2.23 -13.85
N GLU A 65 -0.78 -1.58 -15.02
CA GLU A 65 0.20 -1.69 -16.10
C GLU A 65 1.61 -1.23 -15.68
N GLN A 66 1.71 -0.33 -14.70
CA GLN A 66 2.98 0.14 -14.12
C GLN A 66 3.49 -0.77 -12.98
N GLY A 67 2.80 -1.88 -12.69
CA GLY A 67 3.15 -2.82 -11.63
C GLY A 67 2.87 -2.29 -10.21
N ILE A 68 2.01 -1.28 -10.08
CA ILE A 68 1.60 -0.69 -8.80
C ILE A 68 0.17 -1.12 -8.48
N PHE A 69 -0.03 -1.65 -7.28
CA PHE A 69 -1.32 -2.11 -6.79
C PHE A 69 -1.68 -1.37 -5.52
N ILE A 70 -2.80 -0.65 -5.52
CA ILE A 70 -3.20 0.19 -4.40
C ILE A 70 -4.52 -0.34 -3.84
N ARG A 71 -4.57 -0.53 -2.53
CA ARG A 71 -5.75 -1.00 -1.80
C ARG A 71 -5.95 -0.17 -0.54
N GLU A 72 -7.21 0.16 -0.30
CA GLU A 72 -7.64 0.80 0.92
C GLU A 72 -8.12 -0.27 1.90
N VAL A 73 -7.81 -0.08 3.18
CA VAL A 73 -8.38 -0.85 4.29
C VAL A 73 -9.50 0.00 4.90
N PRO A 74 -10.78 -0.31 4.62
CA PRO A 74 -11.89 0.38 5.27
C PRO A 74 -11.98 -0.04 6.74
N GLY A 75 -12.26 0.91 7.64
CA GLY A 75 -12.66 0.60 9.01
C GLY A 75 -11.66 0.90 10.13
N GLY A 76 -10.65 1.73 9.89
CA GLY A 76 -9.93 2.40 10.97
C GLY A 76 -8.94 1.57 11.80
N CYS A 77 -8.85 0.25 11.60
CA CYS A 77 -7.72 -0.62 11.97
C CYS A 77 -7.93 -2.03 11.38
N MET A 78 -6.85 -2.77 11.11
CA MET A 78 -6.91 -4.20 10.74
C MET A 78 -7.59 -5.08 11.82
N CYS A 79 -7.74 -4.58 13.05
CA CYS A 79 -8.44 -5.25 14.15
C CYS A 79 -9.97 -5.09 14.14
N CYS A 80 -10.53 -4.17 13.33
CA CYS A 80 -11.97 -3.89 13.31
C CYS A 80 -12.69 -4.57 12.12
N ALA A 81 -11.96 -5.01 11.10
CA ALA A 81 -12.52 -5.62 9.89
C ALA A 81 -12.68 -7.16 9.98
N SER A 82 -12.49 -7.75 11.18
CA SER A 82 -12.63 -9.20 11.43
C SER A 82 -13.38 -9.48 12.72
N GLY A 83 -14.51 -8.78 12.92
CA GLY A 83 -15.56 -9.13 13.88
C GLY A 83 -16.82 -9.55 13.13
#